data_AF-A0A453RCP2-F1
#
_entry.id   AF-A0A453RCP2-F1
#
_cell.length_a   1.000
_cell.length_b   1.000
_cell.length_c   1.000
_cell.angle_alpha   90.00
_cell.angle_beta   90.00
_cell.angle_gamma   90.00
#
_symmetry.space_group_name_H-M   'P 1'
#
loop_
_entity.id
_entity.type
_entity.pdbx_description
1 polymer ?
#
loop_
_entity_poly.entity_id
_entity_poly.type
_entity_poly.pdbx_seq_one_letter_code
_entity_poly.pdbx_strand_id
1 'polypeptide(L)'
;MAGDPILLTVNAGRYKAFYYCNSVAFVASLVAIILVQSKVMLETHVLEAAMVLDLFGLIGAYAAGSSRDLSTSIYAMALAGAVLVYVVIHVVFFTLNHGDPTPEEIKSVDKRRKRLLLFAVLAATITYQAGLTPPGGVRLQDDGSSGHQAGDPVLFYNFPRRYTAFFYCNSVSFMLSIALIILLVNPHLYRPAIRSYALAVCTGAGMFGLMGAYAAGSTQHLKTSIYIFVLGAVVLFVIAVLLLVFLDNRNANVTSQPRPENDDDEERKTKQAKRKYLMLLGILVASVTYQAGLDPPGGAWQHSGSGYDAGNPIMHDNQRHRYLAFFYSNSTSFVASIVVIIILLLEWKDGKRWSLKVMNTTIVLDLLALLVAYAAGSSRGWKTSVYVVALVIAVLAYVAVHIVLAISCCHSPREENSVD
;
A
#
# COMPACT_ATOMS: atom_id res chain seq x y z
N MET A 1 17.80 1.06 -30.48
CA MET A 1 17.97 2.53 -30.45
C MET A 1 17.60 3.05 -29.07
N ALA A 2 18.08 4.24 -28.67
CA ALA A 2 17.62 4.86 -27.43
C ALA A 2 16.09 5.04 -27.49
N GLY A 3 15.38 4.52 -26.48
CA GLY A 3 13.92 4.51 -26.44
C GLY A 3 13.27 3.15 -26.76
N ASP A 4 13.99 2.20 -27.36
CA ASP A 4 13.46 0.86 -27.58
C ASP A 4 13.36 0.09 -26.25
N PRO A 5 12.28 -0.68 -26.01
CA PRO A 5 12.16 -1.50 -24.81
C PRO A 5 13.26 -2.57 -24.77
N ILE A 6 14.10 -2.54 -23.73
CA ILE A 6 15.18 -3.53 -23.54
C ILE A 6 14.63 -4.96 -23.51
N LEU A 7 13.43 -5.16 -22.95
CA LEU A 7 12.80 -6.48 -22.93
C LEU A 7 12.46 -7.00 -24.33
N LEU A 8 12.19 -6.12 -25.31
CA LEU A 8 11.92 -6.52 -26.69
C LEU A 8 13.17 -7.09 -27.36
N THR A 9 14.33 -6.48 -27.12
CA THR A 9 15.61 -6.92 -27.71
C THR A 9 16.15 -8.18 -27.05
N VAL A 10 15.97 -8.31 -25.73
CA VAL A 10 16.49 -9.44 -24.94
C VAL A 10 15.52 -10.64 -24.96
N ASN A 11 14.21 -10.41 -24.92
CA ASN A 11 13.20 -11.46 -24.93
C ASN A 11 11.87 -10.99 -25.56
N ALA A 12 11.83 -10.98 -26.89
CA ALA A 12 10.66 -10.52 -27.65
C ALA A 12 9.35 -11.26 -27.30
N GLY A 13 9.42 -12.55 -26.94
CA GLY A 13 8.25 -13.32 -26.52
C GLY A 13 7.62 -12.77 -25.23
N ARG A 14 8.45 -12.49 -24.22
CA ARG A 14 7.98 -11.87 -22.96
C ARG A 14 7.46 -10.47 -23.16
N TYR A 15 8.15 -9.67 -23.96
CA TYR A 15 7.69 -8.34 -24.28
C TYR A 15 6.29 -8.37 -24.91
N LYS A 16 6.07 -9.27 -25.88
CA LYS A 16 4.74 -9.46 -26.50
C LYS A 16 3.71 -9.89 -25.46
N ALA A 17 4.01 -10.88 -24.61
CA ALA A 17 3.10 -11.31 -23.56
C ALA A 17 2.74 -10.16 -22.60
N PHE A 18 3.74 -9.44 -22.09
CA PHE A 18 3.54 -8.25 -21.26
C PHE A 18 2.66 -7.21 -21.95
N TYR A 19 3.01 -6.85 -23.19
CA TYR A 19 2.32 -5.82 -23.96
C TYR A 19 0.85 -6.18 -24.20
N TYR A 20 0.56 -7.40 -24.66
CA TYR A 20 -0.82 -7.82 -24.95
C TYR A 20 -1.64 -8.00 -23.67
N CYS A 21 -1.10 -8.62 -22.62
CA CYS A 21 -1.80 -8.78 -21.35
C CYS A 21 -2.13 -7.42 -20.72
N ASN A 22 -1.17 -6.49 -20.71
CA ASN A 22 -1.37 -5.13 -20.18
C ASN A 22 -2.36 -4.33 -21.05
N SER A 23 -2.34 -4.49 -22.37
CA SER A 23 -3.30 -3.85 -23.27
C SER A 23 -4.72 -4.38 -23.07
N VAL A 24 -4.88 -5.70 -22.90
CA VAL A 24 -6.18 -6.32 -22.59
C VAL A 24 -6.71 -5.80 -21.26
N ALA A 25 -5.88 -5.71 -20.23
CA ALA A 25 -6.26 -5.12 -18.94
C ALA A 25 -6.74 -3.67 -19.12
N PHE A 26 -5.96 -2.83 -19.80
CA PHE A 26 -6.33 -1.44 -20.06
C PHE A 26 -7.68 -1.31 -20.79
N VAL A 27 -7.91 -2.08 -21.86
CA VAL A 27 -9.17 -2.05 -22.61
C VAL A 27 -10.33 -2.57 -21.76
N ALA A 28 -10.14 -3.68 -21.03
CA ALA A 28 -11.16 -4.24 -20.14
C ALA A 28 -11.53 -3.26 -19.01
N SER A 29 -10.56 -2.56 -18.44
CA SER A 29 -10.74 -1.48 -17.48
C SER A 29 -11.61 -0.35 -18.05
N LEU A 30 -11.35 0.09 -19.30
CA LEU A 30 -12.16 1.13 -19.95
C LEU A 30 -13.61 0.66 -20.18
N VAL A 31 -13.77 -0.58 -20.65
CA VAL A 31 -15.09 -1.21 -20.82
C VAL A 31 -15.83 -1.27 -19.48
N ALA A 32 -15.18 -1.71 -18.40
CA ALA A 32 -15.76 -1.76 -17.07
C ALA A 32 -16.22 -0.37 -16.59
N ILE A 33 -15.42 0.68 -16.82
CA ILE A 33 -15.78 2.08 -16.49
C ILE A 33 -17.04 2.52 -17.25
N ILE A 34 -17.13 2.20 -18.54
CA ILE A 34 -18.31 2.53 -19.36
C ILE A 34 -19.54 1.74 -18.88
N LEU A 35 -19.38 0.45 -18.61
CA LEU A 35 -20.47 -0.42 -18.14
C LEU A 35 -21.03 0.04 -16.78
N VAL A 36 -20.17 0.51 -15.86
CA VAL A 36 -20.59 1.04 -14.55
C VAL A 36 -21.52 2.25 -14.67
N GLN A 37 -21.44 3.02 -15.75
CA GLN A 37 -22.32 4.16 -15.99
C GLN A 37 -23.73 3.75 -16.45
N SER A 38 -23.90 2.51 -16.94
CA SER A 38 -25.18 2.00 -17.44
C SER A 38 -25.92 1.18 -16.39
N LYS A 39 -27.12 1.65 -15.98
CA LYS A 39 -27.97 0.93 -15.02
C LYS A 39 -28.35 -0.49 -15.48
N VAL A 40 -28.60 -0.67 -16.77
CA VAL A 40 -29.01 -1.97 -17.36
C VAL A 40 -27.87 -2.98 -17.32
N MET A 41 -26.64 -2.53 -17.50
CA MET A 41 -25.47 -3.42 -17.51
C MET A 41 -24.98 -3.81 -16.12
N LEU A 42 -25.30 -3.00 -15.09
CA LEU A 42 -25.03 -3.34 -13.70
C LEU A 42 -25.82 -4.56 -13.21
N GLU A 43 -26.95 -4.88 -13.84
CA GLU A 43 -27.76 -6.06 -13.52
C GLU A 43 -27.24 -7.34 -14.20
N THR A 44 -26.27 -7.21 -15.11
CA THR A 44 -25.69 -8.35 -15.85
C THR A 44 -24.32 -8.75 -15.33
N HIS A 45 -23.93 -10.02 -15.52
CA HIS A 45 -22.58 -10.52 -15.22
C HIS A 45 -21.48 -9.96 -16.15
N VAL A 46 -21.82 -9.10 -17.11
CA VAL A 46 -20.87 -8.55 -18.08
C VAL A 46 -19.82 -7.66 -17.39
N LEU A 47 -20.23 -6.83 -16.42
CA LEU A 47 -19.29 -6.01 -15.66
C LEU A 47 -18.31 -6.87 -14.86
N GLU A 48 -18.80 -7.91 -14.18
CA GLU A 48 -17.97 -8.83 -13.41
C GLU A 48 -16.98 -9.56 -14.32
N ALA A 49 -17.42 -10.04 -15.48
CA ALA A 49 -16.57 -10.68 -16.47
C ALA A 49 -15.49 -9.73 -16.99
N ALA A 50 -15.82 -8.46 -17.27
CA ALA A 50 -14.86 -7.46 -17.69
C ALA A 50 -13.80 -7.17 -16.61
N MET A 51 -14.22 -7.05 -15.35
CA MET A 51 -13.29 -6.86 -14.21
C MET A 51 -12.39 -8.08 -13.98
N VAL A 52 -12.92 -9.30 -14.13
CA VAL A 52 -12.13 -10.53 -14.01
C VAL A 52 -11.10 -10.62 -15.14
N LEU A 53 -11.50 -10.32 -16.37
CA LEU A 53 -10.61 -10.29 -17.53
C LEU A 53 -9.47 -9.27 -17.33
N ASP A 54 -9.79 -8.09 -16.82
CA ASP A 54 -8.81 -7.05 -16.46
C ASP A 54 -7.76 -7.58 -15.48
N LEU A 55 -8.20 -8.22 -14.40
CA LEU A 55 -7.31 -8.75 -13.37
C LEU A 55 -6.42 -9.91 -13.88
N PHE A 56 -6.93 -10.78 -14.75
CA PHE A 56 -6.11 -11.81 -15.40
C PHE A 56 -5.09 -11.19 -16.37
N GLY A 57 -5.47 -10.14 -17.10
CA GLY A 57 -4.54 -9.35 -17.91
C GLY A 57 -3.41 -8.76 -17.06
N LEU A 58 -3.72 -8.19 -15.89
CA LEU A 58 -2.71 -7.67 -14.96
C LEU A 58 -1.80 -8.77 -14.40
N ILE A 59 -2.33 -9.95 -14.06
CA ILE A 59 -1.51 -11.09 -13.59
C ILE A 59 -0.52 -11.51 -14.68
N GLY A 60 -0.98 -11.67 -15.92
CA GLY A 60 -0.14 -12.06 -17.05
C GLY A 60 0.93 -11.02 -17.36
N ALA A 61 0.55 -9.74 -17.35
CA ALA A 61 1.49 -8.63 -17.53
C ALA A 61 2.54 -8.61 -16.41
N TYR A 62 2.12 -8.69 -15.15
CA TYR A 62 3.03 -8.74 -14.01
C TYR A 62 4.01 -9.91 -14.13
N ALA A 63 3.53 -11.12 -14.40
CA ALA A 63 4.39 -12.30 -14.51
C ALA A 63 5.42 -12.17 -15.64
N ALA A 64 5.00 -11.72 -16.82
CA ALA A 64 5.87 -11.55 -17.98
C ALA A 64 6.87 -10.39 -17.82
N GLY A 65 6.47 -9.29 -17.17
CA GLY A 65 7.28 -8.09 -17.01
C GLY A 65 8.23 -8.12 -15.82
N SER A 66 7.83 -8.73 -14.70
CA SER A 66 8.64 -8.80 -13.46
C SER A 66 9.66 -9.94 -13.46
N SER A 67 9.41 -11.00 -14.23
CA SER A 67 10.28 -12.18 -14.29
C SER A 67 11.27 -12.10 -15.45
N ARG A 68 12.49 -12.61 -15.23
CA ARG A 68 13.53 -12.71 -16.27
C ARG A 68 13.67 -14.12 -16.85
N ASP A 69 13.36 -15.14 -16.06
CA ASP A 69 13.38 -16.55 -16.49
C ASP A 69 12.00 -17.19 -16.56
N LEU A 70 11.89 -18.28 -17.34
CA LEU A 70 10.60 -18.95 -17.59
C LEU A 70 10.10 -19.57 -16.29
N SER A 71 11.00 -20.16 -15.51
CA SER A 71 10.70 -20.76 -14.22
C SER A 71 10.13 -19.73 -13.24
N THR A 72 10.72 -18.55 -13.09
CA THR A 72 10.21 -17.52 -12.15
C THR A 72 8.84 -16.99 -12.57
N SER A 73 8.60 -16.85 -13.88
CA SER A 73 7.28 -16.47 -14.40
C SER A 73 6.23 -17.55 -14.14
N ILE A 74 6.59 -18.83 -14.31
CA ILE A 74 5.72 -19.96 -13.98
C ILE A 74 5.44 -19.97 -12.47
N TYR A 75 6.44 -19.76 -11.62
CA TYR A 75 6.24 -19.67 -10.18
C TYR A 75 5.32 -18.52 -9.78
N ALA A 76 5.45 -17.35 -10.39
CA ALA A 76 4.56 -16.22 -10.15
C ALA A 76 3.11 -16.54 -10.55
N MET A 77 2.89 -17.13 -11.72
CA MET A 77 1.56 -17.56 -12.18
C MET A 77 0.98 -18.70 -11.32
N ALA A 78 1.80 -19.69 -10.96
CA ALA A 78 1.41 -20.82 -10.11
C ALA A 78 1.02 -20.34 -8.70
N LEU A 79 1.76 -19.37 -8.15
CA LEU A 79 1.42 -18.71 -6.89
C LEU A 79 0.07 -18.01 -6.98
N ALA A 80 -0.22 -17.30 -8.08
CA ALA A 80 -1.53 -16.68 -8.31
C ALA A 80 -2.66 -17.72 -8.28
N GLY A 81 -2.50 -18.81 -9.03
CA GLY A 81 -3.46 -19.92 -9.07
C GLY A 81 -3.65 -20.58 -7.70
N ALA A 82 -2.55 -20.89 -7.00
CA ALA A 82 -2.59 -21.52 -5.68
C ALA A 82 -3.30 -20.65 -4.64
N VAL A 83 -3.01 -19.33 -4.62
CA VAL A 83 -3.69 -18.38 -3.74
C VAL A 83 -5.18 -18.32 -4.06
N LEU A 84 -5.56 -18.21 -5.34
CA LEU A 84 -6.98 -18.18 -5.74
C LEU A 84 -7.71 -19.45 -5.33
N VAL A 85 -7.14 -20.62 -5.62
CA VAL A 85 -7.72 -21.92 -5.26
C VAL A 85 -7.88 -22.05 -3.75
N TYR A 86 -6.83 -21.73 -2.98
CA TYR A 86 -6.88 -21.78 -1.52
C TYR A 86 -8.01 -20.92 -0.95
N VAL A 87 -8.12 -19.66 -1.41
CA VAL A 87 -9.14 -18.77 -0.86
C VAL A 87 -10.55 -19.22 -1.28
N VAL A 88 -10.74 -19.67 -2.53
CA VAL A 88 -12.05 -20.19 -2.97
C VAL A 88 -12.46 -21.42 -2.15
N ILE A 89 -11.57 -22.39 -1.95
CA ILE A 89 -11.85 -23.58 -1.12
C ILE A 89 -12.22 -23.17 0.30
N HIS A 90 -11.45 -22.27 0.92
CA HIS A 90 -11.70 -21.81 2.28
C HIS A 90 -13.06 -21.09 2.41
N VAL A 91 -13.44 -20.30 1.40
CA VAL A 91 -14.75 -19.62 1.35
C VAL A 91 -15.89 -20.63 1.19
N VAL A 92 -15.76 -21.60 0.29
CA VAL A 92 -16.79 -22.63 0.03
C VAL A 92 -17.02 -23.53 1.24
N PHE A 93 -15.94 -23.97 1.90
CA PHE A 93 -16.08 -24.81 3.10
C PHE A 93 -16.80 -24.06 4.23
N PHE A 94 -16.53 -22.76 4.40
CA PHE A 94 -17.20 -21.94 5.42
C PHE A 94 -18.65 -21.60 5.07
N THR A 95 -19.00 -21.43 3.79
CA THR A 95 -20.39 -21.17 3.36
C THR A 95 -21.36 -22.27 3.78
N LEU A 96 -20.91 -23.52 3.86
CA LEU A 96 -21.75 -24.67 4.19
C LEU A 96 -22.21 -24.68 5.65
N ASN A 97 -21.64 -23.82 6.51
CA ASN A 97 -21.76 -23.95 7.96
C ASN A 97 -22.48 -22.78 8.67
N HIS A 98 -23.16 -21.88 7.93
CA HIS A 98 -23.78 -20.67 8.52
C HIS A 98 -25.21 -20.41 8.01
N GLY A 99 -26.08 -19.94 8.91
CA GLY A 99 -27.45 -19.52 8.61
C GLY A 99 -27.58 -18.11 8.01
N ASP A 100 -28.83 -17.69 7.80
CA ASP A 100 -29.16 -16.42 7.15
C ASP A 100 -28.72 -15.20 7.97
N PRO A 101 -28.16 -14.15 7.32
CA PRO A 101 -27.67 -12.97 8.02
C PRO A 101 -28.76 -12.01 8.49
N THR A 102 -28.47 -11.31 9.58
CA THR A 102 -29.28 -10.17 10.04
C THR A 102 -29.01 -8.90 9.22
N PRO A 103 -29.96 -7.94 9.15
CA PRO A 103 -29.77 -6.67 8.42
C PRO A 103 -28.58 -5.82 8.90
N GLU A 104 -28.30 -5.82 10.20
CA GLU A 104 -27.15 -5.08 10.76
C GLU A 104 -25.81 -5.69 10.34
N GLU A 105 -25.73 -7.02 10.28
CA GLU A 105 -24.56 -7.74 9.80
C GLU A 105 -24.28 -7.39 8.34
N ILE A 106 -25.31 -7.37 7.47
CA ILE A 106 -25.19 -6.98 6.06
C ILE A 106 -24.53 -5.60 5.93
N LYS A 107 -25.01 -4.60 6.68
CA LYS A 107 -24.46 -3.23 6.66
C LYS A 107 -22.99 -3.20 7.11
N SER A 108 -22.63 -3.98 8.13
CA SER A 108 -21.26 -4.03 8.64
C SER A 108 -20.29 -4.69 7.65
N VAL A 109 -20.74 -5.76 6.97
CA VAL A 109 -19.98 -6.49 5.95
C VAL A 109 -19.73 -5.60 4.74
N ASP A 110 -20.73 -4.84 4.29
CA ASP A 110 -20.58 -3.91 3.16
C ASP A 110 -19.59 -2.78 3.46
N LYS A 111 -19.57 -2.29 4.70
CA LYS A 111 -18.58 -1.31 5.14
C LYS A 111 -17.16 -1.89 5.14
N ARG A 112 -17.00 -3.14 5.58
CA ARG A 112 -15.72 -3.86 5.61
C ARG A 112 -15.21 -4.17 4.20
N ARG A 113 -16.11 -4.57 3.30
CA ARG A 113 -15.84 -4.77 1.87
C ARG A 113 -15.18 -3.54 1.24
N LYS A 114 -15.78 -2.35 1.41
CA LYS A 114 -15.25 -1.10 0.85
C LYS A 114 -13.82 -0.78 1.31
N ARG A 115 -13.53 -1.02 2.58
CA ARG A 115 -12.17 -0.81 3.13
C ARG A 115 -11.18 -1.82 2.59
N LEU A 116 -11.51 -3.11 2.64
CA LEU A 116 -10.65 -4.18 2.13
C LEU A 116 -10.31 -3.98 0.65
N LEU A 117 -11.30 -3.55 -0.15
CA LEU A 117 -11.09 -3.28 -1.57
C LEU A 117 -10.09 -2.13 -1.77
N LEU A 118 -10.20 -1.06 -0.99
CA LEU A 118 -9.29 0.08 -1.08
C LEU A 118 -7.83 -0.31 -0.77
N PHE A 119 -7.61 -1.18 0.20
CA PHE A 119 -6.27 -1.69 0.52
C PHE A 119 -5.76 -2.68 -0.52
N ALA A 120 -6.61 -3.56 -1.03
CA ALA A 120 -6.24 -4.49 -2.08
C ALA A 120 -5.82 -3.73 -3.35
N VAL A 121 -6.56 -2.67 -3.73
CA VAL A 121 -6.18 -1.80 -4.85
C VAL A 121 -4.85 -1.08 -4.58
N LEU A 122 -4.66 -0.53 -3.38
CA LEU A 122 -3.36 0.05 -3.00
C LEU A 122 -2.22 -0.97 -3.16
N ALA A 123 -2.32 -2.11 -2.48
CA ALA A 123 -1.27 -3.10 -2.46
C ALA A 123 -1.00 -3.66 -3.87
N ALA A 124 -2.04 -3.95 -4.66
CA ALA A 124 -1.90 -4.36 -6.05
C ALA A 124 -1.15 -3.30 -6.89
N THR A 125 -1.56 -2.03 -6.82
CA THR A 125 -0.92 -0.97 -7.62
C THR A 125 0.55 -0.77 -7.28
N ILE A 126 0.91 -0.68 -6.00
CA ILE A 126 2.30 -0.40 -5.61
C ILE A 126 3.23 -1.60 -5.86
N THR A 127 2.74 -2.82 -5.66
CA THR A 127 3.50 -4.05 -5.95
C THR A 127 3.62 -4.32 -7.44
N TYR A 128 2.61 -3.98 -8.24
CA TYR A 128 2.68 -4.05 -9.70
C TYR A 128 3.80 -3.15 -10.22
N GLN A 129 3.82 -1.88 -9.82
CA GLN A 129 4.88 -0.95 -10.20
C GLN A 129 6.26 -1.45 -9.74
N ALA A 130 6.40 -1.81 -8.46
CA ALA A 130 7.68 -2.28 -7.92
C ALA A 130 8.18 -3.59 -8.55
N GLY A 131 7.29 -4.46 -9.02
CA GLY A 131 7.67 -5.67 -9.75
C GLY A 131 8.22 -5.37 -11.14
N LEU A 132 7.72 -4.34 -11.82
CA LEU A 132 8.18 -3.93 -13.15
C LEU A 132 9.44 -3.05 -13.09
N THR A 133 9.60 -2.28 -12.02
CA THR A 133 10.78 -1.46 -11.73
C THR A 133 11.47 -1.98 -10.47
N PRO A 134 12.32 -3.03 -10.60
CA PRO A 134 12.96 -3.63 -9.44
C PRO A 134 13.89 -2.63 -8.72
N PRO A 135 14.14 -2.82 -7.41
CA PRO A 135 14.94 -1.88 -6.64
C PRO A 135 16.37 -1.80 -7.16
N GLY A 136 16.90 -0.57 -7.23
CA GLY A 136 18.19 -0.29 -7.88
C GLY A 136 18.12 -0.27 -9.42
N GLY A 137 16.94 -0.48 -10.00
CA GLY A 137 16.68 -0.43 -11.43
C GLY A 137 17.15 -1.68 -12.18
N VAL A 138 17.10 -1.56 -13.51
CA VAL A 138 17.61 -2.55 -14.45
C VAL A 138 18.83 -2.00 -15.16
N ARG A 139 19.78 -2.89 -15.52
CA ARG A 139 20.95 -2.48 -16.30
C ARG A 139 20.56 -2.02 -17.69
N LEU A 140 21.25 -1.00 -18.20
CA LEU A 140 20.95 -0.40 -19.50
C LEU A 140 21.83 -0.92 -20.65
N GLN A 141 22.98 -1.53 -20.33
CA GLN A 141 23.96 -1.98 -21.31
C GLN A 141 24.46 -3.38 -20.98
N ASP A 142 24.79 -4.13 -22.02
CA ASP A 142 25.48 -5.43 -21.91
C ASP A 142 26.93 -5.19 -21.48
N ASP A 143 27.43 -6.03 -20.57
CA ASP A 143 28.85 -6.04 -20.21
C ASP A 143 29.43 -7.41 -20.51
N GLY A 144 30.11 -7.50 -21.66
CA GLY A 144 30.71 -8.72 -22.18
C GLY A 144 31.85 -9.29 -21.32
N SER A 145 32.39 -8.51 -20.38
CA SER A 145 33.46 -8.94 -19.49
C SER A 145 32.97 -9.71 -18.25
N SER A 146 31.72 -9.47 -17.85
CA SER A 146 31.18 -9.91 -16.57
C SER A 146 29.94 -10.79 -16.71
N GLY A 147 29.50 -11.05 -17.95
CA GLY A 147 28.34 -11.91 -18.27
C GLY A 147 26.99 -11.27 -17.98
N HIS A 148 26.94 -9.94 -17.82
CA HIS A 148 25.71 -9.22 -17.50
C HIS A 148 24.99 -8.78 -18.77
N GLN A 149 23.66 -8.95 -18.79
CA GLN A 149 22.83 -8.57 -19.92
C GLN A 149 21.99 -7.32 -19.58
N ALA A 150 21.72 -6.49 -20.57
CA ALA A 150 20.80 -5.37 -20.45
C ALA A 150 19.42 -5.88 -19.99
N GLY A 151 18.78 -5.11 -19.12
CA GLY A 151 17.48 -5.45 -18.55
C GLY A 151 17.56 -6.24 -17.25
N ASP A 152 18.72 -6.77 -16.88
CA ASP A 152 18.89 -7.51 -15.64
C ASP A 152 18.69 -6.61 -14.40
N PRO A 153 17.92 -7.06 -13.38
CA PRO A 153 17.77 -6.33 -12.12
C PRO A 153 19.11 -6.20 -11.40
N VAL A 154 19.50 -4.97 -11.06
CA VAL A 154 20.82 -4.72 -10.47
C VAL A 154 20.97 -5.41 -9.10
N LEU A 155 19.89 -5.41 -8.30
CA LEU A 155 19.88 -6.06 -6.98
C LEU A 155 20.09 -7.58 -7.05
N PHE A 156 19.69 -8.24 -8.15
CA PHE A 156 19.79 -9.70 -8.28
C PHE A 156 21.25 -10.18 -8.31
N TYR A 157 22.13 -9.46 -9.01
CA TYR A 157 23.52 -9.86 -9.15
C TYR A 157 24.33 -9.57 -7.89
N ASN A 158 24.16 -8.39 -7.31
CA ASN A 158 24.93 -7.99 -6.13
C ASN A 158 24.46 -8.69 -4.86
N PHE A 159 23.14 -8.90 -4.73
CA PHE A 159 22.53 -9.50 -3.54
C PHE A 159 21.38 -10.45 -3.90
N PRO A 160 21.67 -11.63 -4.47
CA PRO A 160 20.65 -12.54 -5.00
C PRO A 160 19.61 -12.93 -3.95
N ARG A 161 20.05 -13.24 -2.71
CA ARG A 161 19.12 -13.58 -1.61
C ARG A 161 18.14 -12.45 -1.28
N ARG A 162 18.59 -11.19 -1.34
CA ARG A 162 17.74 -10.02 -1.08
C ARG A 162 16.75 -9.81 -2.21
N TYR A 163 17.22 -9.88 -3.46
CA TYR A 163 16.35 -9.81 -4.62
C TYR A 163 15.29 -10.91 -4.59
N THR A 164 15.67 -12.15 -4.29
CA THR A 164 14.74 -13.27 -4.14
C THR A 164 13.69 -12.99 -3.07
N ALA A 165 14.09 -12.51 -1.89
CA ALA A 165 13.16 -12.13 -0.84
C ALA A 165 12.21 -11.01 -1.29
N PHE A 166 12.74 -9.95 -1.90
CA PHE A 166 11.95 -8.86 -2.47
C PHE A 166 10.92 -9.38 -3.48
N PHE A 167 11.37 -10.12 -4.49
CA PHE A 167 10.57 -10.60 -5.61
C PHE A 167 9.40 -11.48 -5.12
N TYR A 168 9.68 -12.45 -4.25
CA TYR A 168 8.63 -13.33 -3.73
C TYR A 168 7.69 -12.61 -2.78
N CYS A 169 8.19 -11.77 -1.86
CA CYS A 169 7.32 -11.02 -0.95
C CYS A 169 6.40 -10.04 -1.71
N ASN A 170 6.95 -9.32 -2.70
CA ASN A 170 6.20 -8.41 -3.55
C ASN A 170 5.16 -9.15 -4.39
N SER A 171 5.54 -10.28 -4.99
CA SER A 171 4.63 -11.10 -5.81
C SER A 171 3.52 -11.73 -4.98
N VAL A 172 3.81 -12.25 -3.78
CA VAL A 172 2.79 -12.75 -2.85
C VAL A 172 1.81 -11.63 -2.49
N SER A 173 2.31 -10.44 -2.14
CA SER A 173 1.45 -9.29 -1.84
C SER A 173 0.58 -8.89 -3.02
N PHE A 174 1.13 -8.85 -4.25
CA PHE A 174 0.38 -8.58 -5.47
C PHE A 174 -0.72 -9.62 -5.69
N MET A 175 -0.39 -10.92 -5.66
CA MET A 175 -1.34 -12.00 -5.92
C MET A 175 -2.45 -12.09 -4.88
N LEU A 176 -2.12 -11.92 -3.59
CA LEU A 176 -3.11 -11.84 -2.52
C LEU A 176 -4.05 -10.65 -2.74
N SER A 177 -3.53 -9.51 -3.19
CA SER A 177 -4.33 -8.32 -3.48
C SER A 177 -5.28 -8.53 -4.67
N ILE A 178 -4.81 -9.14 -5.75
CA ILE A 178 -5.67 -9.49 -6.90
C ILE A 178 -6.76 -10.50 -6.49
N ALA A 179 -6.40 -11.53 -5.72
CA ALA A 179 -7.36 -12.51 -5.19
C ALA A 179 -8.43 -11.84 -4.30
N LEU A 180 -8.02 -10.91 -3.42
CA LEU A 180 -8.96 -10.11 -2.64
C LEU A 180 -9.91 -9.31 -3.53
N ILE A 181 -9.42 -8.65 -4.57
CA ILE A 181 -10.27 -7.88 -5.48
C ILE A 181 -11.30 -8.79 -6.16
N ILE A 182 -10.88 -9.93 -6.72
CA ILE A 182 -11.78 -10.90 -7.38
C ILE A 182 -12.90 -11.34 -6.43
N LEU A 183 -12.56 -11.69 -5.19
CA LEU A 183 -13.53 -12.14 -4.20
C LEU A 183 -14.45 -11.02 -3.70
N LEU A 184 -13.92 -9.80 -3.55
CA LEU A 184 -14.67 -8.64 -3.09
C LEU A 184 -15.59 -8.07 -4.17
N VAL A 185 -15.28 -8.26 -5.44
CA VAL A 185 -16.13 -7.85 -6.56
C VAL A 185 -17.38 -8.72 -6.63
N ASN A 186 -17.24 -10.04 -6.47
CA ASN A 186 -18.35 -10.98 -6.59
C ASN A 186 -19.30 -10.94 -5.37
N PRO A 187 -20.59 -10.58 -5.55
CA PRO A 187 -21.56 -10.43 -4.47
C PRO A 187 -21.89 -11.72 -3.72
N HIS A 188 -21.76 -12.87 -4.38
CA HIS A 188 -22.00 -14.18 -3.80
C HIS A 188 -20.80 -14.66 -2.95
N LEU A 189 -19.58 -14.22 -3.27
CA LEU A 189 -18.36 -14.70 -2.62
C LEU A 189 -17.89 -13.80 -1.46
N TYR A 190 -18.07 -12.47 -1.53
CA TYR A 190 -17.51 -11.60 -0.49
C TYR A 190 -18.23 -11.74 0.85
N ARG A 191 -19.56 -11.95 0.87
CA ARG A 191 -20.32 -12.01 2.13
C ARG A 191 -19.85 -13.19 2.99
N PRO A 192 -19.73 -14.41 2.45
CA PRO A 192 -19.17 -15.52 3.20
C PRO A 192 -17.68 -15.36 3.52
N ALA A 193 -16.89 -14.83 2.59
CA ALA A 193 -15.45 -14.64 2.78
C ALA A 193 -15.09 -13.64 3.88
N ILE A 194 -15.92 -12.61 4.08
CA ILE A 194 -15.75 -11.65 5.17
C ILE A 194 -16.08 -12.30 6.53
N ARG A 195 -17.09 -13.18 6.56
CA ARG A 195 -17.49 -13.90 7.80
C ARG A 195 -16.45 -14.92 8.22
N SER A 196 -15.81 -15.61 7.27
CA SER A 196 -14.77 -16.61 7.55
C SER A 196 -13.43 -16.03 8.00
N TYR A 197 -13.30 -14.71 8.12
CA TYR A 197 -12.03 -14.01 8.35
C TYR A 197 -10.94 -14.23 7.29
N ALA A 198 -11.21 -15.01 6.24
CA ALA A 198 -10.24 -15.33 5.19
C ALA A 198 -9.67 -14.07 4.52
N LEU A 199 -10.53 -13.09 4.22
CA LEU A 199 -10.08 -11.83 3.61
C LEU A 199 -9.19 -11.01 4.55
N ALA A 200 -9.40 -11.11 5.87
CA ALA A 200 -8.58 -10.42 6.85
C ALA A 200 -7.20 -11.07 6.98
N VAL A 201 -7.15 -12.40 7.02
CA VAL A 201 -5.89 -13.16 7.00
C VAL A 201 -5.12 -12.89 5.72
N CYS A 202 -5.81 -12.92 4.57
CA CYS A 202 -5.23 -12.61 3.27
C CYS A 202 -4.68 -11.17 3.21
N THR A 203 -5.43 -10.19 3.73
CA THR A 203 -4.96 -8.79 3.82
C THR A 203 -3.74 -8.68 4.74
N GLY A 204 -3.75 -9.35 5.89
CA GLY A 204 -2.61 -9.41 6.81
C GLY A 204 -1.37 -9.99 6.14
N ALA A 205 -1.50 -11.16 5.51
CA ALA A 205 -0.43 -11.80 4.75
C ALA A 205 0.10 -10.90 3.61
N GLY A 206 -0.78 -10.21 2.90
CA GLY A 206 -0.40 -9.23 1.87
C GLY A 206 0.41 -8.07 2.43
N MET A 207 -0.02 -7.48 3.56
CA MET A 207 0.72 -6.41 4.23
C MET A 207 2.10 -6.87 4.73
N PHE A 208 2.23 -8.11 5.22
CA PHE A 208 3.53 -8.69 5.56
C PHE A 208 4.42 -8.88 4.34
N GLY A 209 3.86 -9.35 3.22
CA GLY A 209 4.56 -9.41 1.94
C GLY A 209 5.06 -8.03 1.50
N LEU A 210 4.23 -7.00 1.61
CA LEU A 210 4.64 -5.62 1.30
C LEU A 210 5.78 -5.13 2.21
N MET A 211 5.70 -5.38 3.51
CA MET A 211 6.75 -5.01 4.47
C MET A 211 8.06 -5.74 4.18
N GLY A 212 8.00 -7.05 3.91
CA GLY A 212 9.16 -7.87 3.57
C GLY A 212 9.81 -7.42 2.27
N ALA A 213 9.00 -7.07 1.26
CA ALA A 213 9.49 -6.50 0.01
C ALA A 213 10.19 -5.16 0.25
N TYR A 214 9.56 -4.24 1.01
CA TYR A 214 10.17 -2.96 1.34
C TYR A 214 11.52 -3.13 2.06
N ALA A 215 11.59 -4.01 3.06
CA ALA A 215 12.80 -4.26 3.83
C ALA A 215 13.94 -4.86 2.98
N ALA A 216 13.60 -5.76 2.05
CA ALA A 216 14.57 -6.40 1.18
C ALA A 216 15.03 -5.50 0.02
N GLY A 217 14.13 -4.65 -0.50
CA GLY A 217 14.37 -3.83 -1.69
C GLY A 217 14.93 -2.44 -1.41
N SER A 218 14.59 -1.80 -0.29
CA SER A 218 14.89 -0.37 -0.07
C SER A 218 16.35 -0.05 0.26
N THR A 219 17.15 -1.03 0.67
CA THR A 219 18.56 -0.83 0.98
C THR A 219 19.39 -2.08 0.76
N GLN A 220 20.62 -1.88 0.28
CA GLN A 220 21.60 -2.95 0.08
C GLN A 220 22.46 -3.19 1.34
N HIS A 221 22.53 -2.22 2.25
CA HIS A 221 23.41 -2.30 3.42
C HIS A 221 22.78 -3.03 4.61
N LEU A 222 23.56 -3.86 5.28
CA LEU A 222 23.11 -4.65 6.43
C LEU A 222 22.66 -3.76 7.62
N LYS A 223 23.40 -2.69 7.93
CA LYS A 223 23.11 -1.83 9.09
C LYS A 223 21.76 -1.10 8.97
N THR A 224 21.47 -0.53 7.81
CA THR A 224 20.18 0.14 7.51
C THR A 224 19.05 -0.87 7.40
N SER A 225 19.33 -2.07 6.91
CA SER A 225 18.37 -3.17 6.82
C SER A 225 17.91 -3.67 8.20
N ILE A 226 18.82 -3.76 9.19
CA ILE A 226 18.46 -4.11 10.59
C ILE A 226 17.41 -3.13 11.14
N TYR A 227 17.55 -1.83 10.87
CA TYR A 227 16.58 -0.83 11.31
C TYR A 227 15.17 -1.12 10.79
N ILE A 228 15.02 -1.47 9.51
CA ILE A 228 13.71 -1.80 8.93
C ILE A 228 13.16 -3.09 9.55
N PHE A 229 13.99 -4.10 9.78
CA PHE A 229 13.54 -5.33 10.45
C PHE A 229 13.07 -5.07 11.88
N VAL A 230 13.77 -4.23 12.64
CA VAL A 230 13.35 -3.80 13.98
C VAL A 230 12.02 -3.05 13.90
N LEU A 231 11.88 -2.14 12.94
CA LEU A 231 10.65 -1.38 12.74
C LEU A 231 9.48 -2.30 12.35
N GLY A 232 9.72 -3.30 11.50
CA GLY A 232 8.75 -4.35 11.17
C GLY A 232 8.40 -5.25 12.37
N ALA A 233 9.36 -5.56 13.25
CA ALA A 233 9.11 -6.28 14.49
C ALA A 233 8.25 -5.47 15.46
N VAL A 234 8.43 -4.14 15.55
CA VAL A 234 7.56 -3.25 16.31
C VAL A 234 6.14 -3.29 15.76
N VAL A 235 5.97 -3.27 14.44
CA VAL A 235 4.64 -3.43 13.81
C VAL A 235 4.01 -4.76 14.18
N LEU A 236 4.76 -5.87 14.04
CA LEU A 236 4.31 -7.21 14.43
C LEU A 236 3.87 -7.26 15.89
N PHE A 237 4.65 -6.66 16.79
CA PHE A 237 4.32 -6.56 18.20
C PHE A 237 3.03 -5.75 18.42
N VAL A 238 2.90 -4.59 17.77
CA VAL A 238 1.66 -3.78 17.83
C VAL A 238 0.47 -4.57 17.30
N ILE A 239 0.60 -5.27 16.17
CA ILE A 239 -0.47 -6.12 15.62
C ILE A 239 -0.83 -7.23 16.61
N ALA A 240 0.15 -7.93 17.17
CA ALA A 240 -0.07 -9.03 18.10
C ALA A 240 -0.77 -8.54 19.37
N VAL A 241 -0.31 -7.42 19.96
CA VAL A 241 -0.96 -6.79 21.11
C VAL A 241 -2.38 -6.35 20.78
N LEU A 242 -2.59 -5.71 19.61
CA LEU A 242 -3.92 -5.29 19.18
C LEU A 242 -4.87 -6.48 18.95
N LEU A 243 -4.37 -7.59 18.39
CA LEU A 243 -5.16 -8.81 18.19
C LEU A 243 -5.49 -9.49 19.52
N LEU A 244 -4.53 -9.60 20.45
CA LEU A 244 -4.76 -10.15 21.79
C LEU A 244 -5.81 -9.35 22.55
N VAL A 245 -5.68 -8.01 22.55
CA VAL A 245 -6.64 -7.12 23.18
C VAL A 245 -8.01 -7.19 22.47
N PHE A 246 -8.05 -7.33 21.14
CA PHE A 246 -9.29 -7.51 20.40
C PHE A 246 -10.00 -8.83 20.76
N LEU A 247 -9.25 -9.93 20.91
CA LEU A 247 -9.77 -11.22 21.33
C LEU A 247 -10.32 -11.17 22.77
N ASP A 248 -9.61 -10.50 23.68
CA ASP A 248 -10.02 -10.32 25.07
C ASP A 248 -11.32 -9.50 25.18
N ASN A 249 -11.40 -8.37 24.45
CA ASN A 249 -12.58 -7.51 24.47
C ASN A 249 -13.81 -8.20 23.84
N ARG A 250 -13.61 -9.18 22.95
CA ARG A 250 -14.70 -9.98 22.36
C ARG A 250 -15.40 -10.87 23.37
N ASN A 251 -14.66 -11.37 24.37
CA ASN A 251 -15.23 -12.17 25.46
C ASN A 251 -16.01 -11.30 26.46
N ALA A 252 -15.60 -10.03 26.65
CA ALA A 252 -16.25 -9.10 27.58
C ALA A 252 -17.60 -8.53 27.06
N ASN A 253 -17.77 -8.45 25.74
CA ASN A 253 -18.93 -7.80 25.11
C ASN A 253 -20.22 -8.64 25.07
N VAL A 254 -20.21 -9.87 25.60
CA VAL A 254 -21.42 -10.71 25.73
C VAL A 254 -22.39 -10.13 26.79
N THR A 255 -22.01 -9.12 27.57
CA THR A 255 -22.74 -8.73 28.80
C THR A 255 -23.29 -7.29 28.85
N SER A 256 -23.18 -6.46 27.80
CA SER A 256 -23.57 -5.03 27.90
C SER A 256 -24.83 -4.64 27.12
N GLN A 257 -25.82 -4.08 27.84
CA GLN A 257 -27.07 -3.49 27.35
C GLN A 257 -26.88 -2.16 26.57
N PRO A 258 -27.84 -1.75 25.71
CA PRO A 258 -27.75 -0.54 24.89
C PRO A 258 -28.03 0.75 25.69
N ARG A 259 -27.35 1.85 25.32
CA ARG A 259 -27.56 3.23 25.84
C ARG A 259 -28.23 4.12 24.79
N PRO A 260 -28.93 5.21 25.20
CA PRO A 260 -29.91 5.90 24.36
C PRO A 260 -29.27 6.77 23.26
N GLU A 261 -29.97 6.80 22.13
CA GLU A 261 -29.70 7.54 20.90
C GLU A 261 -30.34 8.93 20.98
N ASN A 262 -29.60 10.01 20.68
CA ASN A 262 -30.08 11.19 19.91
C ASN A 262 -29.02 12.30 19.76
N ASP A 263 -28.15 12.57 20.75
CA ASP A 263 -26.98 13.49 20.59
C ASP A 263 -25.77 12.82 19.88
N ASP A 264 -25.88 11.52 19.67
CA ASP A 264 -24.80 10.63 19.24
C ASP A 264 -24.57 10.60 17.72
N ASP A 265 -25.56 10.96 16.91
CA ASP A 265 -25.54 10.67 15.47
C ASP A 265 -24.62 11.60 14.66
N GLU A 266 -24.59 12.90 14.98
CA GLU A 266 -23.67 13.84 14.33
C GLU A 266 -22.20 13.59 14.73
N GLU A 267 -21.96 13.23 16.00
CA GLU A 267 -20.62 12.84 16.44
C GLU A 267 -20.17 11.52 15.78
N ARG A 268 -21.08 10.55 15.62
CA ARG A 268 -20.83 9.28 14.89
C ARG A 268 -20.51 9.54 13.43
N LYS A 269 -21.28 10.37 12.72
CA LYS A 269 -21.00 10.75 11.32
C LYS A 269 -19.65 11.43 11.18
N THR A 270 -19.32 12.37 12.07
CA THR A 270 -18.04 13.08 12.08
C THR A 270 -16.86 12.12 12.29
N LYS A 271 -16.98 11.20 13.26
CA LYS A 271 -15.96 10.14 13.50
C LYS A 271 -15.79 9.24 12.27
N GLN A 272 -16.88 8.87 11.60
CA GLN A 272 -16.82 8.06 10.38
C GLN A 272 -16.14 8.80 9.22
N ALA A 273 -16.45 10.08 9.01
CA ALA A 273 -15.79 10.91 8.00
C ALA A 273 -14.28 11.01 8.29
N LYS A 274 -13.90 11.27 9.54
CA LYS A 274 -12.50 11.32 9.96
C LYS A 274 -11.76 9.99 9.70
N ARG A 275 -12.38 8.84 9.98
CA ARG A 275 -11.79 7.52 9.68
C ARG A 275 -11.55 7.32 8.17
N LYS A 276 -12.48 7.75 7.32
CA LYS A 276 -12.30 7.69 5.85
C LYS A 276 -11.13 8.57 5.39
N TYR A 277 -11.02 9.78 5.92
CA TYR A 277 -9.91 10.68 5.62
C TYR A 277 -8.56 10.08 6.04
N LEU A 278 -8.46 9.58 7.27
CA LEU A 278 -7.24 8.94 7.78
C LEU A 278 -6.85 7.71 6.98
N MET A 279 -7.82 6.95 6.48
CA MET A 279 -7.58 5.82 5.59
C MET A 279 -6.95 6.27 4.28
N LEU A 280 -7.54 7.26 3.61
CA LEU A 280 -7.02 7.78 2.35
C LEU A 280 -5.61 8.34 2.52
N LEU A 281 -5.38 9.05 3.63
CA LEU A 281 -4.08 9.61 3.95
C LEU A 281 -3.02 8.53 4.19
N GLY A 282 -3.32 7.53 5.03
CA GLY A 282 -2.39 6.41 5.25
C GLY A 282 -2.11 5.61 3.97
N ILE A 283 -3.10 5.46 3.09
CA ILE A 283 -2.93 4.80 1.79
C ILE A 283 -2.01 5.61 0.86
N LEU A 284 -2.24 6.92 0.78
CA LEU A 284 -1.40 7.82 0.00
C LEU A 284 0.05 7.77 0.51
N VAL A 285 0.25 7.91 1.81
CA VAL A 285 1.57 7.97 2.43
C VAL A 285 2.29 6.62 2.32
N ALA A 286 1.61 5.49 2.56
CA ALA A 286 2.18 4.16 2.29
C ALA A 286 2.61 3.99 0.83
N SER A 287 1.82 4.48 -0.12
CA SER A 287 2.14 4.38 -1.54
C SER A 287 3.41 5.14 -1.89
N VAL A 288 3.47 6.44 -1.57
CA VAL A 288 4.60 7.29 -1.95
C VAL A 288 5.89 6.86 -1.25
N THR A 289 5.81 6.43 0.01
CA THR A 289 6.97 6.00 0.79
C THR A 289 7.50 4.64 0.35
N TYR A 290 6.62 3.71 -0.04
CA TYR A 290 7.01 2.43 -0.63
C TYR A 290 7.79 2.66 -1.93
N GLN A 291 7.25 3.46 -2.84
CA GLN A 291 7.91 3.76 -4.12
C GLN A 291 9.24 4.48 -3.90
N ALA A 292 9.26 5.56 -3.11
CA ALA A 292 10.47 6.33 -2.83
C ALA A 292 11.54 5.52 -2.07
N GLY A 293 11.13 4.48 -1.33
CA GLY A 293 12.07 3.58 -0.66
C GLY A 293 12.79 2.64 -1.64
N LEU A 294 12.09 2.16 -2.67
CA LEU A 294 12.64 1.25 -3.68
C LEU A 294 13.39 1.99 -4.80
N ASP A 295 12.97 3.22 -5.09
CA ASP A 295 13.64 4.14 -6.02
C ASP A 295 14.02 5.43 -5.27
N PRO A 296 15.20 5.45 -4.62
CA PRO A 296 15.61 6.57 -3.78
C PRO A 296 15.88 7.82 -4.61
N PRO A 297 15.72 9.03 -4.03
CA PRO A 297 15.93 10.26 -4.74
C PRO A 297 17.40 10.40 -5.17
N GLY A 298 17.59 10.86 -6.40
CA GLY A 298 18.88 10.85 -7.08
C GLY A 298 19.20 9.55 -7.82
N GLY A 299 18.36 8.51 -7.66
CA GLY A 299 18.52 7.22 -8.31
C GLY A 299 19.63 6.37 -7.69
N ALA A 300 19.92 5.26 -8.36
CA ALA A 300 20.95 4.31 -7.97
C ALA A 300 22.07 4.23 -9.02
N TRP A 301 23.27 3.88 -8.57
CA TRP A 301 24.42 3.70 -9.46
C TRP A 301 24.17 2.60 -10.50
N GLN A 302 24.50 2.85 -11.75
CA GLN A 302 24.32 1.86 -12.83
C GLN A 302 25.50 0.89 -12.98
N HIS A 303 26.68 1.27 -12.49
CA HIS A 303 27.92 0.51 -12.62
C HIS A 303 28.68 0.58 -11.28
N SER A 304 29.43 -0.46 -10.95
CA SER A 304 30.31 -0.45 -9.77
C SER A 304 31.59 0.34 -10.07
N GLY A 305 32.10 1.05 -9.06
CA GLY A 305 33.32 1.85 -9.14
C GLY A 305 34.18 1.72 -7.88
N SER A 306 35.23 2.52 -7.77
CA SER A 306 36.09 2.53 -6.58
C SER A 306 35.38 3.20 -5.39
N GLY A 307 34.63 2.41 -4.63
CA GLY A 307 33.96 2.85 -3.39
C GLY A 307 32.43 2.81 -3.40
N TYR A 308 31.81 2.33 -4.49
CA TYR A 308 30.36 2.12 -4.58
C TYR A 308 30.01 0.97 -5.54
N ASP A 309 28.91 0.30 -5.27
CA ASP A 309 28.40 -0.81 -6.07
C ASP A 309 27.18 -0.37 -6.89
N ALA A 310 26.96 -1.02 -8.03
CA ALA A 310 25.75 -0.84 -8.80
C ALA A 310 24.49 -1.08 -7.93
N GLY A 311 23.49 -0.22 -8.06
CA GLY A 311 22.24 -0.30 -7.30
C GLY A 311 22.32 0.34 -5.91
N ASN A 312 23.51 0.76 -5.44
CA ASN A 312 23.59 1.63 -4.27
C ASN A 312 22.93 2.98 -4.58
N PRO A 313 22.15 3.56 -3.65
CA PRO A 313 21.59 4.90 -3.80
C PRO A 313 22.71 5.93 -3.97
N ILE A 314 22.68 6.75 -5.03
CA ILE A 314 23.73 7.74 -5.31
C ILE A 314 23.87 8.75 -4.15
N MET A 315 22.75 9.10 -3.52
CA MET A 315 22.73 10.01 -2.37
C MET A 315 23.41 9.41 -1.13
N HIS A 316 23.45 8.07 -0.97
CA HIS A 316 24.14 7.43 0.16
C HIS A 316 25.63 7.73 0.14
N ASP A 317 26.26 7.65 -1.03
CA ASP A 317 27.71 7.79 -1.18
C ASP A 317 28.14 9.26 -1.23
N ASN A 318 27.36 10.11 -1.92
CA ASN A 318 27.70 11.52 -2.07
C ASN A 318 27.30 12.38 -0.86
N GLN A 319 26.18 12.07 -0.20
CA GLN A 319 25.60 12.88 0.89
C GLN A 319 24.95 12.02 1.97
N ARG A 320 25.77 11.18 2.62
CA ARG A 320 25.34 10.19 3.60
C ARG A 320 24.36 10.70 4.66
N HIS A 321 24.60 11.86 5.26
CA HIS A 321 23.71 12.42 6.29
C HIS A 321 22.29 12.66 5.79
N ARG A 322 22.15 13.13 4.54
CA ARG A 322 20.83 13.38 3.92
C ARG A 322 20.16 12.08 3.53
N TYR A 323 20.92 11.14 3.00
CA TYR A 323 20.40 9.81 2.73
C TYR A 323 19.86 9.14 3.99
N LEU A 324 20.59 9.19 5.10
CA LEU A 324 20.13 8.61 6.36
C LEU A 324 18.86 9.32 6.87
N ALA A 325 18.81 10.64 6.81
CA ALA A 325 17.61 11.41 7.16
C ALA A 325 16.42 11.02 6.27
N PHE A 326 16.60 11.00 4.95
CA PHE A 326 15.58 10.57 3.99
C PHE A 326 15.11 9.14 4.30
N PHE A 327 16.04 8.19 4.37
CA PHE A 327 15.76 6.77 4.49
C PHE A 327 15.02 6.46 5.79
N TYR A 328 15.54 6.91 6.93
CA TYR A 328 14.91 6.62 8.22
C TYR A 328 13.55 7.28 8.36
N SER A 329 13.39 8.53 7.92
CA SER A 329 12.10 9.21 7.97
C SER A 329 11.09 8.59 7.00
N ASN A 330 11.51 8.23 5.78
CA ASN A 330 10.66 7.56 4.79
C ASN A 330 10.19 6.18 5.27
N SER A 331 11.09 5.35 5.80
CA SER A 331 10.72 4.03 6.34
C SER A 331 9.82 4.13 7.57
N THR A 332 10.04 5.12 8.43
CA THR A 332 9.18 5.38 9.59
C THR A 332 7.77 5.77 9.14
N SER A 333 7.68 6.63 8.12
CA SER A 333 6.41 7.05 7.52
C SER A 333 5.66 5.87 6.88
N PHE A 334 6.34 5.07 6.06
CA PHE A 334 5.78 3.85 5.47
C PHE A 334 5.18 2.92 6.54
N VAL A 335 5.95 2.65 7.60
CA VAL A 335 5.51 1.77 8.68
C VAL A 335 4.35 2.36 9.48
N ALA A 336 4.42 3.65 9.83
CA ALA A 336 3.35 4.33 10.56
C ALA A 336 2.03 4.28 9.77
N SER A 337 2.10 4.48 8.45
CA SER A 337 0.96 4.32 7.54
C SER A 337 0.38 2.90 7.58
N ILE A 338 1.21 1.86 7.49
CA ILE A 338 0.74 0.46 7.58
C ILE A 338 0.06 0.17 8.92
N VAL A 339 0.60 0.69 10.04
CA VAL A 339 -0.04 0.56 11.35
C VAL A 339 -1.40 1.25 11.38
N VAL A 340 -1.52 2.46 10.85
CA VAL A 340 -2.80 3.19 10.76
C VAL A 340 -3.82 2.41 9.93
N ILE A 341 -3.39 1.86 8.79
CA ILE A 341 -4.20 1.01 7.92
C ILE A 341 -4.73 -0.22 8.67
N ILE A 342 -3.88 -0.90 9.43
CA ILE A 342 -4.26 -2.09 10.21
C ILE A 342 -5.27 -1.73 11.30
N ILE A 343 -5.03 -0.66 12.06
CA ILE A 343 -5.95 -0.19 13.10
C ILE A 343 -7.32 0.14 12.49
N LEU A 344 -7.34 0.78 11.31
CA LEU A 344 -8.57 1.10 10.58
C LEU A 344 -9.29 -0.13 10.02
N LEU A 345 -8.55 -1.18 9.64
CA LEU A 345 -9.10 -2.45 9.17
C LEU A 345 -9.79 -3.24 10.27
N LEU A 346 -9.16 -3.31 11.45
CA LEU A 346 -9.62 -4.11 12.59
C LEU A 346 -10.93 -3.57 13.21
N GLU A 347 -11.38 -2.36 12.84
CA GLU A 347 -12.64 -1.73 13.26
C GLU A 347 -13.04 -2.10 14.69
N TRP A 348 -12.30 -1.59 15.67
CA TRP A 348 -12.69 -1.81 17.06
C TRP A 348 -14.06 -1.17 17.29
N LYS A 349 -15.07 -2.03 17.46
CA LYS A 349 -16.49 -1.66 17.48
C LYS A 349 -16.85 -0.93 18.77
N ASP A 350 -16.19 -1.27 19.88
CA ASP A 350 -16.55 -0.77 21.21
C ASP A 350 -15.34 -0.22 21.98
N GLY A 351 -15.29 1.12 22.11
CA GLY A 351 -14.34 1.87 22.96
C GLY A 351 -13.03 2.24 22.25
N LYS A 352 -12.48 3.46 22.30
CA LYS A 352 -12.75 4.73 22.99
C LYS A 352 -12.17 5.83 22.08
N ARG A 353 -12.46 7.10 22.39
CA ARG A 353 -11.75 8.32 21.92
C ARG A 353 -10.22 8.12 21.76
N TRP A 354 -9.63 7.21 22.54
CA TRP A 354 -8.24 6.78 22.49
C TRP A 354 -7.77 6.22 21.13
N SER A 355 -8.52 5.35 20.45
CA SER A 355 -8.09 4.81 19.13
C SER A 355 -8.00 5.90 18.06
N LEU A 356 -8.98 6.81 18.02
CA LEU A 356 -8.94 7.97 17.13
C LEU A 356 -7.82 8.95 17.51
N LYS A 357 -7.54 9.12 18.81
CA LYS A 357 -6.43 9.96 19.28
C LYS A 357 -5.09 9.38 18.85
N VAL A 358 -4.88 8.07 19.07
CA VAL A 358 -3.69 7.33 18.65
C VAL A 358 -3.50 7.43 17.14
N MET A 359 -4.53 7.12 16.34
CA MET A 359 -4.45 7.26 14.88
C MET A 359 -4.12 8.70 14.44
N ASN A 360 -4.72 9.70 15.10
CA ASN A 360 -4.47 11.10 14.77
C ASN A 360 -3.06 11.54 15.17
N THR A 361 -2.51 11.03 16.27
CA THR A 361 -1.11 11.30 16.63
C THR A 361 -0.17 10.56 15.68
N THR A 362 -0.44 9.30 15.36
CA THR A 362 0.37 8.50 14.44
C THR A 362 0.41 9.12 13.07
N ILE A 363 -0.74 9.57 12.52
CA ILE A 363 -0.75 10.21 11.19
C ILE A 363 -0.02 11.56 11.18
N VAL A 364 -0.05 12.32 12.27
CA VAL A 364 0.71 13.57 12.36
C VAL A 364 2.20 13.28 12.38
N LEU A 365 2.64 12.30 13.18
CA LEU A 365 4.03 11.83 13.19
C LEU A 365 4.45 11.29 11.82
N ASP A 366 3.55 10.57 11.15
CA ASP A 366 3.74 10.03 9.80
C ASP A 366 3.96 11.15 8.79
N LEU A 367 3.08 12.15 8.76
CA LEU A 367 3.24 13.32 7.88
C LEU A 367 4.50 14.13 8.19
N LEU A 368 4.88 14.28 9.46
CA LEU A 368 6.14 14.94 9.84
C LEU A 368 7.35 14.13 9.36
N ALA A 369 7.33 12.80 9.49
CA ALA A 369 8.38 11.95 8.96
C ALA A 369 8.45 12.03 7.42
N LEU A 370 7.31 12.00 6.73
CA LEU A 370 7.24 12.20 5.28
C LEU A 370 7.82 13.55 4.87
N LEU A 371 7.56 14.60 5.65
CA LEU A 371 8.06 15.96 5.40
C LEU A 371 9.58 16.03 5.51
N VAL A 372 10.16 15.40 6.53
CA VAL A 372 11.62 15.29 6.70
C VAL A 372 12.21 14.49 5.53
N ALA A 373 11.58 13.39 5.13
CA ALA A 373 12.00 12.61 3.98
C ALA A 373 11.97 13.45 2.71
N TYR A 374 10.88 14.16 2.44
CA TYR A 374 10.74 15.05 1.30
C TYR A 374 11.83 16.13 1.28
N ALA A 375 12.04 16.81 2.41
CA ALA A 375 13.06 17.87 2.50
C ALA A 375 14.48 17.34 2.28
N ALA A 376 14.81 16.17 2.85
CA ALA A 376 16.11 15.53 2.69
C ALA A 376 16.34 15.01 1.27
N GLY A 377 15.31 14.43 0.64
CA GLY A 377 15.40 13.80 -0.68
C GLY A 377 15.32 14.75 -1.86
N SER A 378 14.52 15.83 -1.77
CA SER A 378 14.31 16.77 -2.88
C SER A 378 15.44 17.79 -3.06
N SER A 379 16.27 17.98 -2.04
CA SER A 379 17.20 19.11 -1.98
C SER A 379 18.56 18.80 -2.60
N ARG A 380 18.84 19.35 -3.79
CA ARG A 380 20.15 19.23 -4.47
C ARG A 380 21.35 19.89 -3.76
N GLY A 381 21.13 20.80 -2.79
CA GLY A 381 22.21 21.54 -2.11
C GLY A 381 21.79 22.06 -0.74
N TRP A 382 22.73 22.64 0.04
CA TRP A 382 22.44 23.14 1.39
C TRP A 382 21.47 24.33 1.35
N LYS A 383 21.66 25.23 0.39
CA LYS A 383 20.78 26.40 0.16
C LYS A 383 19.36 26.00 -0.20
N THR A 384 19.17 25.04 -1.12
CA THR A 384 17.83 24.56 -1.50
C THR A 384 17.13 23.82 -0.36
N SER A 385 17.88 23.12 0.48
CA SER A 385 17.33 22.50 1.70
C SER A 385 16.80 23.54 2.69
N VAL A 386 17.53 24.64 2.90
CA VAL A 386 17.05 25.77 3.72
C VAL A 386 15.78 26.37 3.12
N TYR A 387 15.70 26.55 1.80
CA TYR A 387 14.47 27.04 1.14
C TYR A 387 13.27 26.11 1.36
N VAL A 388 13.44 24.78 1.20
CA VAL A 388 12.36 23.82 1.43
C VAL A 388 11.91 23.85 2.89
N VAL A 389 12.85 23.84 3.84
CA VAL A 389 12.53 23.93 5.28
C VAL A 389 11.83 25.26 5.61
N ALA A 390 12.29 26.38 5.06
CA ALA A 390 11.67 27.69 5.24
C ALA A 390 10.26 27.73 4.66
N LEU A 391 10.03 27.14 3.48
CA LEU A 391 8.71 27.04 2.86
C LEU A 391 7.76 26.19 3.71
N VAL A 392 8.25 25.07 4.26
CA VAL A 392 7.49 24.23 5.19
C VAL A 392 7.08 25.03 6.44
N ILE A 393 8.02 25.74 7.06
CA ILE A 393 7.74 26.59 8.22
C ILE A 393 6.73 27.69 7.86
N ALA A 394 6.88 28.32 6.69
CA ALA A 394 5.97 29.36 6.23
C ALA A 394 4.54 28.83 6.01
N VAL A 395 4.38 27.65 5.41
CA VAL A 395 3.06 27.01 5.24
C VAL A 395 2.45 26.65 6.59
N LEU A 396 3.23 26.10 7.52
CA LEU A 396 2.74 25.79 8.87
C LEU A 396 2.33 27.06 9.63
N ALA A 397 3.10 28.14 9.52
CA ALA A 397 2.78 29.43 10.10
C ALA A 397 1.52 30.03 9.49
N TYR A 398 1.37 30.00 8.16
CA TYR A 398 0.16 30.42 7.46
C TYR A 398 -1.08 29.65 7.94
N VAL A 399 -1.00 28.32 8.03
CA VAL A 399 -2.10 27.49 8.55
C VAL A 399 -2.41 27.85 10.00
N ALA A 400 -1.39 28.04 10.85
CA ALA A 400 -1.58 28.44 12.24
C ALA A 400 -2.28 29.80 12.36
N VAL A 401 -1.89 30.79 11.54
CA VAL A 401 -2.56 32.10 11.47
C VAL A 401 -4.02 31.95 11.07
N HIS A 402 -4.34 31.15 10.05
CA HIS A 402 -5.73 30.89 9.66
C HIS A 402 -6.54 30.20 10.75
N ILE A 403 -5.94 29.27 11.50
CA ILE A 403 -6.59 28.62 12.65
C ILE A 403 -6.87 29.65 13.74
N VAL A 404 -5.89 30.49 14.09
CA VAL A 404 -6.05 31.53 15.11
C VAL A 404 -7.11 32.56 14.69
N LEU A 405 -7.10 32.99 13.43
CA LEU A 405 -8.11 33.91 12.88
C LEU A 405 -9.51 33.28 12.90
N ALA A 406 -9.65 32.01 12.52
CA ALA A 406 -10.93 31.31 12.57
C ALA A 406 -11.45 31.19 14.01
N ILE A 407 -10.58 30.84 14.97
CA ILE A 407 -10.95 30.78 16.40
C ILE A 407 -11.35 32.17 16.92
N SER A 408 -10.60 33.21 16.55
CA SER A 408 -10.86 34.60 16.96
C SER A 408 -12.18 35.12 16.38
N CYS A 409 -12.49 34.80 15.12
CA CYS A 409 -13.80 35.12 14.51
C CYS A 409 -14.95 34.38 15.18
N CYS A 410 -14.77 33.12 15.59
CA CYS A 410 -15.78 32.37 16.35
C CYS A 410 -15.97 32.89 17.79
N HIS A 411 -15.05 33.71 18.30
CA HIS A 411 -15.11 34.30 19.64
C HIS A 411 -15.50 35.78 19.66
N SER A 412 -15.84 36.39 18.52
CA SER A 412 -16.43 37.73 18.51
C SER A 412 -17.85 37.63 19.10
N PRO A 413 -18.15 38.27 20.24
CA PRO A 413 -19.49 38.27 20.78
C PRO A 413 -20.41 38.98 19.79
N ARG A 414 -21.60 38.42 19.53
CA ARG A 414 -22.68 39.16 18.88
C ARG A 414 -22.97 40.37 19.77
N GLU A 415 -22.68 41.57 19.29
CA GLU A 415 -23.28 42.78 19.86
C GLU A 415 -24.79 42.63 19.73
N GLU A 416 -25.42 42.36 20.87
CA GLU A 416 -26.85 42.44 21.05
C GLU A 416 -27.20 43.94 21.02
N ASN A 417 -27.58 44.44 19.85
CA ASN A 417 -28.24 45.74 19.75
C ASN A 417 -29.61 45.60 20.42
N SER A 418 -29.66 45.83 21.73
CA SER A 418 -30.88 46.12 22.45
C SER A 418 -31.37 47.50 22.01
N VAL A 419 -32.55 47.48 21.40
CA VAL A 419 -33.47 48.61 21.28
C VAL A 419 -33.62 49.26 22.66
N ASP A 420 -33.36 50.57 22.72
CA ASP A 420 -34.08 51.52 23.56
C ASP A 420 -34.38 52.77 22.73
#